data_AF-A0A1F8JPM2-F1
#
_entry.id   AF-A0A1F8JPM2-F1
#
_cell.length_a   1.000
_cell.length_b   1.000
_cell.length_c   1.000
_cell.angle_alpha   90.00
_cell.angle_beta   90.00
_cell.angle_gamma   90.00
#
_symmetry.space_group_name_H-M   'P 1'
#
loop_
_entity.id
_entity.type
_entity.pdbx_description
1 polymer ?
#
loop_
_entity_poly.entity_id
_entity_poly.type
_entity_poly.pdbx_seq_one_letter_code
_entity_poly.pdbx_strand_id
1 'polypeptide(L)'
;MESEAIFSLFDEMIEGQKAKLLQIAKRIIPHVIEDDLLQPNDFPSLESHPIFRYEEGVLHGLQAAKAAFLAEAHIENDHRSQHRIRR
;
A
#
# COMPACT_ATOMS: atom_id res chain seq x y z
N MET A 1 -4.83 18.36 9.67
CA MET A 1 -4.22 19.06 8.52
C MET A 1 -2.89 18.41 8.13
N GLU A 2 -1.85 18.36 8.97
CA GLU A 2 -0.58 17.69 8.59
C GLU A 2 -0.73 16.18 8.37
N SER A 3 -1.45 15.47 9.24
CA SER A 3 -1.69 14.02 9.09
C SER A 3 -2.47 13.68 7.81
N GLU A 4 -3.44 14.52 7.43
CA GLU A 4 -4.25 14.36 6.22
C GLU A 4 -3.40 14.46 4.94
N ALA A 5 -2.45 15.39 4.88
CA ALA A 5 -1.50 15.48 3.79
C ALA A 5 -0.60 14.24 3.69
N ILE A 6 -0.16 13.70 4.83
CA ILE A 6 0.63 12.45 4.87
C ILE A 6 -0.20 11.26 4.40
N PHE A 7 -1.47 11.16 4.78
CA PHE A 7 -2.35 10.09 4.30
C PHE A 7 -2.55 10.18 2.78
N SER A 8 -2.79 11.37 2.23
CA SER A 8 -2.88 11.59 0.77
C SER A 8 -1.59 11.15 0.07
N LEU A 9 -0.43 11.50 0.62
CA LEU A 9 0.86 11.10 0.06
C LEU A 9 1.01 9.57 0.04
N PHE A 10 0.65 8.87 1.12
CA PHE A 10 0.68 7.40 1.13
C PHE A 10 -0.26 6.80 0.08
N ASP A 11 -1.46 7.36 -0.09
CA ASP A 11 -2.41 6.90 -1.11
C ASP A 11 -1.85 7.10 -2.53
N GLU A 12 -1.28 8.27 -2.83
CA GLU A 12 -0.63 8.54 -4.11
C GLU A 12 0.55 7.59 -4.38
N MET A 13 1.39 7.33 -3.38
CA MET A 13 2.51 6.41 -3.50
C MET A 13 2.06 4.97 -3.72
N ILE A 14 1.00 4.52 -3.04
CA ILE A 14 0.44 3.17 -3.18
C ILE A 14 -0.17 3.01 -4.58
N GLU A 15 -0.97 3.96 -5.05
CA GLU A 15 -1.58 3.90 -6.39
C GLU A 15 -0.52 3.96 -7.50
N GLY A 16 0.50 4.81 -7.35
CA GLY A 16 1.64 4.84 -8.27
C GLY A 16 2.38 3.49 -8.32
N GLN A 17 2.59 2.85 -7.16
CA GLN A 17 3.25 1.56 -7.08
C GLN A 17 2.38 0.43 -7.68
N LYS A 18 1.06 0.43 -7.46
CA LYS A 18 0.13 -0.51 -8.12
C LYS A 18 0.17 -0.38 -9.64
N ALA A 19 0.13 0.85 -10.16
CA ALA A 19 0.21 1.09 -11.59
C ALA A 19 1.54 0.59 -12.19
N LYS A 20 2.66 0.81 -11.50
CA LYS A 20 3.97 0.27 -11.88
C LYS A 20 3.97 -1.26 -11.89
N LEU A 21 3.40 -1.88 -10.86
CA LEU A 21 3.29 -3.33 -10.74
C LEU A 21 2.47 -3.93 -11.90
N LEU A 22 1.35 -3.30 -12.25
CA LEU A 22 0.52 -3.69 -13.41
C LEU A 22 1.27 -3.56 -14.73
N GLN A 23 2.05 -2.50 -14.91
CA GLN A 23 2.89 -2.34 -16.11
C GLN A 23 3.94 -3.45 -16.23
N ILE A 24 4.56 -3.84 -15.12
CA ILE A 24 5.53 -4.94 -15.09
C ILE A 24 4.82 -6.27 -15.36
N ALA A 25 3.69 -6.51 -14.70
CA ALA A 25 2.89 -7.71 -14.92
C ALA A 25 2.49 -7.85 -16.40
N LYS A 26 2.02 -6.77 -17.03
CA LYS A 26 1.64 -6.76 -18.47
C LYS A 26 2.82 -7.04 -19.41
N ARG A 27 4.06 -6.74 -19.01
CA ARG A 27 5.24 -7.12 -19.81
C ARG A 27 5.55 -8.61 -19.71
N ILE A 28 5.15 -9.26 -18.62
CA ILE A 28 5.36 -10.70 -18.39
C ILE A 28 4.18 -11.51 -18.97
N ILE A 29 2.96 -11.07 -18.68
CA ILE A 29 1.69 -11.67 -19.09
C ILE A 29 0.84 -10.57 -19.77
N PRO A 30 0.81 -10.49 -21.11
CA PRO A 30 0.16 -9.39 -21.84
C PRO A 30 -1.32 -9.13 -21.52
N HIS A 31 -2.04 -10.17 -21.08
CA HIS A 31 -3.48 -10.11 -20.82
C HIS A 31 -3.86 -9.95 -19.34
N VAL A 32 -2.87 -9.75 -18.46
CA VAL A 32 -3.13 -9.56 -17.02
C VAL A 32 -3.90 -8.27 -16.76
N ILE A 33 -4.89 -8.37 -15.87
CA ILE A 33 -5.70 -7.24 -15.40
C ILE A 33 -5.34 -6.87 -13.95
N GLU A 34 -5.91 -5.79 -13.45
CA GLU A 34 -5.66 -5.33 -12.09
C GLU A 34 -6.12 -6.33 -11.03
N ASP A 35 -7.28 -6.95 -11.23
CA ASP A 35 -7.82 -7.98 -10.32
C ASP A 35 -6.89 -9.20 -10.19
N ASP A 36 -6.18 -9.56 -11.25
CA ASP A 36 -5.22 -10.67 -11.24
C ASP A 36 -4.03 -10.39 -10.30
N LEU A 37 -3.71 -9.11 -10.06
CA LEU A 37 -2.65 -8.70 -9.14
C LEU A 37 -3.06 -8.82 -7.66
N LEU A 38 -4.34 -9.08 -7.38
CA LEU A 38 -4.79 -9.37 -6.02
C LEU A 38 -4.35 -10.77 -5.59
N GLN A 39 -4.16 -11.70 -6.54
CA GLN A 39 -3.71 -13.07 -6.31
C GLN A 39 -2.56 -13.44 -7.27
N PRO A 40 -1.41 -12.75 -7.20
CA PRO A 40 -0.33 -12.92 -8.17
C PRO A 40 0.34 -14.32 -8.11
N ASN A 41 0.13 -15.06 -7.02
CA ASN A 41 0.61 -16.44 -6.86
C ASN A 41 -0.14 -17.44 -7.75
N ASP A 42 -1.32 -17.08 -8.28
CA ASP A 42 -2.04 -17.90 -9.26
C ASP A 42 -1.34 -17.89 -10.64
N PHE A 43 -0.34 -17.02 -10.82
CA PHE A 43 0.44 -16.86 -12.03
C PHE A 43 1.91 -17.22 -11.77
N PRO A 44 2.35 -18.46 -12.08
CA PRO A 44 3.73 -18.91 -11.86
C PRO A 44 4.78 -18.00 -12.51
N SER A 45 4.43 -17.37 -13.65
CA SER A 45 5.30 -16.41 -14.34
C SER A 45 5.51 -15.11 -13.57
N LEU A 46 4.56 -14.68 -12.74
CA LEU A 46 4.72 -13.51 -11.85
C LEU A 46 5.45 -13.91 -10.56
N GLU A 47 5.08 -15.05 -9.98
CA GLU A 47 5.69 -15.58 -8.76
C GLU A 47 7.20 -15.79 -8.90
N SER A 48 7.64 -16.32 -10.04
CA SER A 48 9.06 -16.57 -10.32
C SER A 48 9.84 -15.37 -10.84
N HIS A 49 9.19 -14.23 -11.12
CA HIS A 49 9.84 -13.09 -11.77
C HIS A 49 10.46 -12.11 -10.75
N PRO A 50 11.80 -12.00 -10.65
CA PRO A 50 12.46 -11.30 -9.54
C PRO A 50 12.08 -9.82 -9.44
N ILE A 51 11.96 -9.13 -10.58
CA ILE A 51 11.59 -7.71 -10.60
C ILE A 51 10.15 -7.52 -10.13
N PHE A 52 9.25 -8.44 -10.49
CA PHE A 52 7.85 -8.34 -10.08
C PHE A 52 7.74 -8.54 -8.56
N ARG A 53 8.38 -9.59 -8.03
CA ARG A 53 8.42 -9.89 -6.59
C ARG A 53 9.03 -8.76 -5.76
N TYR A 54 10.09 -8.12 -6.27
CA TYR A 54 10.70 -6.97 -5.60
C TYR A 54 9.71 -5.80 -5.48
N GLU A 55 9.07 -5.43 -6.58
CA GLU A 55 8.13 -4.31 -6.63
C GLU A 55 6.84 -4.60 -5.83
N GLU A 56 6.42 -5.87 -5.76
CA GLU A 56 5.35 -6.31 -4.87
C GLU A 56 5.74 -6.12 -3.41
N GLY A 57 6.98 -6.47 -3.04
CA GLY A 57 7.51 -6.22 -1.70
C GLY A 57 7.50 -4.72 -1.34
N VAL A 58 7.80 -3.85 -2.30
CA VAL A 58 7.72 -2.38 -2.11
C VAL A 58 6.27 -1.94 -1.84
N LEU A 59 5.30 -2.46 -2.60
CA LEU A 59 3.88 -2.17 -2.37
C LEU A 59 3.45 -2.58 -0.95
N HIS A 60 3.81 -3.80 -0.52
CA HIS A 60 3.53 -4.27 0.83
C HIS A 60 4.20 -3.39 1.90
N GLY A 61 5.42 -2.93 1.66
CA GLY A 61 6.13 -2.00 2.56
C GLY A 61 5.40 -0.67 2.72
N LEU A 62 4.89 -0.09 1.63
CA LEU A 62 4.10 1.15 1.66
C LEU A 62 2.78 0.97 2.41
N GLN A 63 2.08 -0.14 2.18
CA GLN A 63 0.84 -0.47 2.89
C GLN A 63 1.09 -0.67 4.40
N ALA A 64 2.16 -1.38 4.76
CA ALA A 64 2.55 -1.57 6.15
C ALA A 64 2.91 -0.24 6.84
N ALA A 65 3.65 0.64 6.15
CA ALA A 65 3.97 1.97 6.66
C ALA A 65 2.71 2.83 6.87
N LYS A 66 1.78 2.83 5.91
CA LYS A 66 0.48 3.53 6.06
C LYS A 66 -0.31 2.98 7.25
N ALA A 67 -0.37 1.67 7.41
CA ALA A 67 -1.06 1.02 8.53
C ALA A 67 -0.45 1.40 9.89
N ALA A 68 0.87 1.41 9.99
CA ALA A 68 1.57 1.83 11.21
C ALA A 68 1.28 3.31 11.54
N PHE A 69 1.30 4.19 10.53
CA PHE A 69 0.99 5.61 10.72
C PHE A 69 -0.48 5.83 11.13
N LEU A 70 -1.42 5.08 10.57
CA LEU A 70 -2.83 5.10 10.98
C LEU A 70 -3.00 4.69 12.45
N ALA A 71 -2.30 3.64 12.91
CA ALA A 71 -2.36 3.20 14.29
C ALA A 71 -1.88 4.30 15.25
N GLU A 72 -0.76 4.95 14.94
CA GLU A 72 -0.23 6.06 15.75
C GLU A 72 -1.18 7.26 15.78
N ALA A 73 -1.72 7.65 14.61
CA ALA A 73 -2.67 8.76 14.52
C ALA A 73 -3.99 8.47 15.26
N HIS A 74 -4.44 7.22 15.29
CA HIS A 74 -5.61 6.81 16.09
C HIS A 74 -5.34 6.96 17.59
N ILE A 75 -4.17 6.50 18.06
CA ILE A 75 -3.75 6.62 19.47
C ILE A 75 -3.73 8.09 19.92
N GLU A 76 -3.21 9.00 19.09
CA GLU A 76 -3.16 10.43 19.41
C GLU A 76 -4.57 11.04 19.62
N ASN A 77 -5.53 10.67 18.78
CA ASN A 77 -6.91 11.17 18.86
C ASN A 77 -7.64 10.66 20.12
N ASP A 78 -7.36 9.44 20.55
CA ASP A 78 -7.92 8.86 21.77
C ASP A 78 -7.36 9.57 23.03
N HIS A 79 -6.06 9.85 23.06
CA HIS A 79 -5.43 10.57 24.18
C HIS A 79 -5.94 12.02 24.31
N ARG A 80 -6.12 12.74 23.19
CA ARG A 80 -6.70 14.09 23.20
C ARG A 80 -8.16 14.11 23.69
N SER A 81 -8.91 13.05 23.41
CA SER A 81 -10.32 12.91 23.82
C SER A 81 -10.45 12.65 25.32
N GLN A 82 -9.56 11.84 25.91
CA GLN A 82 -9.56 11.53 27.34
C GLN A 82 -9.15 12.73 28.22
N HIS A 83 -8.29 13.63 27.70
CA HIS A 83 -7.85 14.82 28.44
C HIS A 83 -8.94 15.92 28.52
N ARG A 84 -9.91 15.93 27.59
CA ARG A 84 -11.04 16.88 27.59
C ARG A 84 -12.15 16.52 28.58
N ILE A 85 -12.26 15.26 29.01
CA ILE A 85 -13.35 14.78 29.88
C ILE A 85 -13.03 14.96 31.38
N ARG A 86 -11.76 15.28 31.73
CA ARG A 86 -11.30 15.44 33.13
C ARG A 86 -11.22 16.90 33.60
N ARG A 87 -11.92 17.84 32.98
CA ARG A 87 -12.03 19.24 33.43
C ARG A 87 -13.48 19.64 33.69
#